data_AF-A0A831PVC4-F1
#
_entry.id   AF-A0A831PVC4-F1
#
_cell.length_a   1.000
_cell.length_b   1.000
_cell.length_c   1.000
_cell.angle_alpha   90.00
_cell.angle_beta   90.00
_cell.angle_gamma   90.00
#
_symmetry.space_group_name_H-M   'P 1'
#
loop_
_entity.id
_entity.type
_entity.pdbx_description
1 polymer ?
#
loop_
_entity_poly.entity_id
_entity_poly.type
_entity_poly.pdbx_seq_one_letter_code
_entity_poly.pdbx_strand_id
1 'polypeptide(L)'
;AALDLAYVACGRLDGFWEFGLNPWDMAAGTLMVIEAGGACSDMKGKPHSVGGPHLIASNGLIHEAFVSLFAEVWNGQPRIPLPLIGPE
;
A
#
# COMPACT_ATOMS: atom_id res chain seq x y z
N ALA A 1 -5.39 6.35 -6.10
CA ALA A 1 -5.62 6.19 -4.65
C ALA A 1 -7.08 6.08 -4.18
N ALA A 2 -7.88 7.16 -4.13
CA ALA A 2 -9.15 7.14 -3.36
C ALA A 2 -10.14 6.02 -3.78
N LEU A 3 -10.34 5.82 -5.09
CA LEU A 3 -11.18 4.74 -5.61
C LEU A 3 -10.57 3.35 -5.35
N ASP A 4 -9.26 3.21 -5.49
CA ASP A 4 -8.54 1.95 -5.28
C ASP A 4 -8.67 1.50 -3.82
N LEU A 5 -8.54 2.44 -2.88
CA LEU A 5 -8.77 2.20 -1.45
C LEU A 5 -10.22 1.78 -1.17
N ALA A 6 -11.20 2.42 -1.82
CA ALA A 6 -12.59 2.00 -1.72
C ALA A 6 -12.80 0.58 -2.28
N TYR A 7 -12.07 0.19 -3.32
CA TYR A 7 -12.10 -1.16 -3.87
C TYR A 7 -11.47 -2.20 -2.95
N VAL A 8 -10.41 -1.85 -2.22
CA VAL A 8 -9.89 -2.71 -1.15
C VAL A 8 -10.94 -2.87 -0.04
N ALA A 9 -11.52 -1.76 0.42
CA ALA A 9 -12.51 -1.77 1.50
C ALA A 9 -13.77 -2.60 1.17
N CYS A 10 -14.23 -2.57 -0.10
CA CYS A 10 -15.39 -3.38 -0.53
C CYS A 10 -15.01 -4.78 -1.06
N GLY A 11 -13.75 -5.22 -0.90
CA GLY A 11 -13.31 -6.56 -1.24
C GLY A 11 -13.20 -6.83 -2.75
N ARG A 12 -13.16 -5.79 -3.59
CA ARG A 12 -12.90 -5.92 -5.03
C ARG A 12 -11.41 -6.09 -5.34
N LEU A 13 -10.55 -5.57 -4.46
CA LEU A 13 -9.10 -5.73 -4.52
C LEU A 13 -8.60 -6.27 -3.18
N ASP A 14 -7.58 -7.13 -3.21
CA ASP A 14 -6.95 -7.65 -1.99
C ASP A 14 -5.97 -6.65 -1.36
N GLY A 15 -5.40 -5.75 -2.18
CA GLY A 15 -4.53 -4.67 -1.71
C GLY A 15 -4.18 -3.63 -2.76
N PHE A 16 -3.62 -2.53 -2.28
CA PHE A 16 -3.25 -1.35 -3.03
C PHE A 16 -1.98 -0.74 -2.41
N TRP A 17 -1.11 -0.19 -3.26
CA TRP A 17 0.06 0.55 -2.83
C TRP A 17 0.38 1.66 -3.84
N GLU A 18 0.91 2.78 -3.35
CA GLU A 18 1.32 3.89 -4.23
C GLU A 18 2.35 4.80 -3.51
N PHE A 19 3.20 5.46 -4.30
CA PHE A 19 4.14 6.48 -3.85
C PHE A 19 3.61 7.89 -4.18
N GLY A 20 4.06 8.91 -3.45
CA GLY A 20 3.81 10.30 -3.82
C GLY A 20 2.36 10.76 -3.60
N LEU A 21 1.65 10.11 -2.68
CA LEU A 21 0.27 10.45 -2.34
C LEU A 21 0.19 11.72 -1.50
N ASN A 22 -0.87 12.50 -1.71
CA ASN A 22 -1.20 13.61 -0.83
C ASN A 22 -2.18 13.16 0.27
N PRO A 23 -2.31 13.94 1.37
CA PRO A 23 -3.26 13.66 2.44
C PRO A 23 -4.70 13.39 1.98
N TRP A 24 -5.20 14.16 1.01
CA TRP A 24 -6.56 14.00 0.49
C TRP A 24 -6.77 12.73 -0.33
N ASP A 25 -5.71 12.15 -0.89
CA ASP A 25 -5.76 10.90 -1.65
C ASP A 25 -5.98 9.68 -0.74
N MET A 26 -5.57 9.79 0.53
CA MET A 26 -5.54 8.69 1.50
C MET A 26 -6.61 8.78 2.57
N ALA A 27 -6.86 9.98 3.12
CA ALA A 27 -7.56 10.16 4.39
C ALA A 27 -8.90 9.40 4.50
N ALA A 28 -9.78 9.55 3.51
CA ALA A 28 -11.07 8.87 3.50
C ALA A 28 -10.93 7.37 3.23
N GLY A 29 -10.08 7.00 2.27
CA GLY A 29 -9.92 5.62 1.84
C GLY A 29 -9.31 4.72 2.90
N THR A 30 -8.31 5.20 3.65
CA THR A 30 -7.68 4.40 4.71
C THR A 30 -8.61 4.17 5.89
N LEU A 31 -9.46 5.15 6.24
CA LEU A 31 -10.52 4.95 7.23
C LEU A 31 -11.49 3.85 6.78
N MET A 32 -11.94 3.89 5.52
CA MET A 32 -12.83 2.86 4.97
C MET A 32 -12.20 1.47 5.02
N VAL A 33 -10.92 1.33 4.66
CA VAL A 33 -10.21 0.05 4.71
C VAL A 33 -10.13 -0.48 6.14
N ILE A 34 -9.78 0.36 7.11
CA ILE A 34 -9.67 -0.03 8.52
C ILE A 34 -11.04 -0.48 9.08
N GLU A 35 -12.11 0.29 8.83
CA GLU A 35 -13.47 -0.06 9.29
C GLU A 35 -14.02 -1.32 8.61
N ALA A 36 -13.58 -1.63 7.39
CA ALA A 36 -13.90 -2.88 6.70
C ALA A 36 -13.11 -4.10 7.25
N GLY A 37 -12.24 -3.91 8.25
CA GLY A 37 -11.40 -4.95 8.83
C GLY A 37 -10.07 -5.18 8.10
N GLY A 38 -9.71 -4.29 7.17
CA GLY A 38 -8.43 -4.30 6.48
C GLY A 38 -7.30 -3.68 7.30
N ALA A 39 -6.13 -3.55 6.68
CA ALA A 39 -4.93 -3.00 7.30
C ALA A 39 -4.27 -1.94 6.41
N CYS A 40 -3.73 -0.90 7.05
CA CYS A 40 -2.95 0.15 6.39
C CYS A 40 -1.62 0.38 7.11
N SER A 41 -0.54 0.50 6.35
CA SER A 41 0.81 0.80 6.84
C SER A 41 1.59 1.63 5.84
N ASP A 42 2.78 2.08 6.21
CA ASP A 42 3.79 2.48 5.25
C ASP A 42 4.44 1.23 4.60
N MET A 43 5.25 1.39 3.54
CA MET A 43 5.91 0.27 2.87
C MET A 43 7.03 -0.42 3.68
N LYS A 44 7.35 0.11 4.87
CA LYS A 44 8.29 -0.46 5.83
C LYS A 44 7.58 -1.14 7.00
N GLY A 45 6.25 -1.26 6.93
CA GLY A 45 5.41 -1.85 7.99
C GLY A 45 5.20 -0.94 9.20
N LYS A 46 5.57 0.35 9.13
CA LYS A 46 5.27 1.31 10.21
C LYS A 46 3.79 1.73 10.16
N PRO A 47 3.23 2.20 11.29
CA PRO A 47 1.86 2.69 11.33
C PRO A 47 1.55 3.69 10.22
N HIS A 48 0.36 3.56 9.62
CA HIS A 48 -0.11 4.49 8.61
C HIS A 48 -0.12 5.94 9.11
N SER A 49 0.30 6.86 8.24
CA SER A 49 0.15 8.30 8.43
C SER A 49 -0.45 8.90 7.16
N VAL A 50 -1.49 9.72 7.31
CA VAL A 50 -2.16 10.43 6.21
C VAL A 50 -1.21 11.43 5.52
N GLY A 51 -0.11 11.84 6.16
CA GLY A 51 0.93 12.67 5.53
C GLY A 51 2.15 11.88 5.04
N GLY A 52 2.08 10.55 5.04
CA GLY A 52 3.20 9.68 4.67
C GLY A 52 3.49 9.70 3.16
N PRO A 53 4.74 9.44 2.75
CA PRO A 53 5.16 9.51 1.34
C PRO A 53 4.66 8.32 0.49
N HIS A 54 4.18 7.26 1.13
CA HIS A 54 3.72 6.03 0.49
C HIS A 54 2.78 5.26 1.41
N LEU A 55 1.91 4.46 0.81
CA LEU A 55 0.89 3.68 1.50
C LEU A 55 0.89 2.23 1.01
N ILE A 56 0.64 1.30 1.94
CA ILE A 56 0.09 -0.02 1.66
C ILE A 56 -1.28 -0.10 2.34
N ALA A 57 -2.29 -0.53 1.60
CA ALA A 57 -3.60 -0.91 2.12
C ALA A 57 -3.93 -2.33 1.65
N SER A 58 -4.49 -3.17 2.52
CA SER A 58 -4.93 -4.52 2.14
C SER A 58 -6.15 -4.97 2.93
N ASN A 59 -6.72 -6.10 2.51
CA ASN A 59 -7.77 -6.84 3.21
C ASN A 59 -7.33 -7.43 4.58
N GLY A 60 -6.14 -7.10 5.08
CA GLY A 60 -5.57 -7.63 6.32
C GLY A 60 -4.91 -9.01 6.17
N LEU A 61 -5.43 -9.89 5.31
CA LEU A 61 -4.95 -11.27 5.12
C LEU A 61 -3.58 -11.34 4.43
N ILE A 62 -3.32 -10.43 3.48
CA ILE A 62 -2.08 -10.41 2.70
C ILE A 62 -1.09 -9.34 3.14
N HIS A 63 -1.37 -8.62 4.24
CA HIS A 63 -0.63 -7.40 4.60
C HIS A 63 0.85 -7.66 4.89
N GLU A 64 1.16 -8.72 5.65
CA GLU A 64 2.53 -9.09 5.99
C GLU A 64 3.33 -9.46 4.74
N ALA A 65 2.74 -10.24 3.83
CA ALA A 65 3.38 -10.60 2.56
C ALA A 65 3.68 -9.36 1.70
N PHE A 66 2.79 -8.36 1.71
CA PHE A 66 2.99 -7.08 1.02
C PHE A 66 4.19 -6.32 1.58
N VAL A 67 4.28 -6.19 2.92
CA VAL A 67 5.39 -5.53 3.60
C VAL A 67 6.70 -6.28 3.36
N SER A 68 6.70 -7.61 3.44
CA SER A 68 7.90 -8.44 3.17
C SER A 68 8.40 -8.25 1.74
N LEU A 69 7.51 -8.19 0.74
CA LEU A 69 7.87 -7.96 -0.65
C LEU A 69 8.61 -6.62 -0.82
N PHE A 70 8.12 -5.56 -0.19
CA PHE A 70 8.81 -4.28 -0.23
C PHE A 70 10.11 -4.28 0.57
N ALA A 71 10.17 -4.95 1.72
CA ALA A 71 11.42 -5.09 2.47
C ALA A 71 12.53 -5.73 1.62
N GLU A 72 12.21 -6.77 0.85
CA GLU A 72 13.13 -7.41 -0.10
C GLU A 72 13.61 -6.42 -1.18
N VAL A 73 12.70 -5.64 -1.77
CA VAL A 73 13.05 -4.61 -2.76
C VAL A 73 13.98 -3.55 -2.15
N TRP A 74 13.67 -3.05 -0.94
CA TRP A 74 14.48 -2.04 -0.25
C TRP A 74 15.86 -2.55 0.15
N ASN A 75 15.99 -3.86 0.42
CA ASN A 75 17.26 -4.52 0.70
C ASN A 75 18.05 -4.88 -0.56
N GLY A 76 17.54 -4.56 -1.76
CA GLY A 76 18.19 -4.89 -3.03
C GLY A 76 18.13 -6.38 -3.37
N GLN A 77 17.14 -7.11 -2.85
CA GLN A 77 16.95 -8.56 -3.03
C GLN A 77 15.57 -8.88 -3.62
N PRO A 78 15.15 -8.26 -4.74
CA PRO A 78 13.82 -8.53 -5.28
C PRO A 78 13.71 -9.98 -5.78
N ARG A 79 12.55 -10.63 -5.55
CA ARG A 79 12.31 -12.02 -5.98
C ARG A 79 12.43 -12.22 -7.49
N ILE A 80 12.17 -11.16 -8.24
CA ILE A 80 12.21 -11.12 -9.70
C ILE A 80 13.02 -9.87 -10.07
N PRO A 81 13.88 -9.92 -11.11
CA PRO A 81 14.56 -8.73 -11.61
C PRO A 81 13.56 -7.61 -11.88
N LEU A 82 13.80 -6.43 -11.30
CA LEU A 82 12.97 -5.26 -11.56
C LEU A 82 13.20 -4.79 -13.01
N PRO A 83 12.13 -4.36 -13.71
CA PRO A 83 12.29 -3.80 -15.04
C PRO A 83 13.18 -2.57 -14.98
N LEU A 84 14.00 -2.38 -16.01
CA LEU A 84 14.73 -1.13 -16.19
C LEU A 84 13.73 -0.02 -16.50
N ILE A 85 13.48 0.85 -15.54
CA ILE A 85 12.74 2.09 -15.78
C ILE A 85 13.75 3.08 -16.39
N GLY A 86 13.85 3.06 -17.71
CA GLY A 86 14.66 4.03 -18.46
C GLY A 86 13.99 5.41 -18.46
N PRO A 87 14.75 6.49 -18.72
CA PRO A 87 14.14 7.75 -19.09
C PRO A 87 13.52 7.57 -20.47
N GLU A 88 12.19 7.66 -20.57
CA GLU A 88 11.60 8.08 -21.84
C GLU A 88 11.96 9.55 -22.12
#